data_AF-A0A7Y7TG85-F1
#
_entry.id   AF-A0A7Y7TG85-F1
#
_cell.length_a   1.000
_cell.length_b   1.000
_cell.length_c   1.000
_cell.angle_alpha   90.00
_cell.angle_beta   90.00
_cell.angle_gamma   90.00
#
_symmetry.space_group_name_H-M   'P 1'
#
loop_
_entity.id
_entity.type
_entity.pdbx_description
1 polymer ?
#
loop_
_entity_poly.entity_id
_entity_poly.type
_entity_poly.pdbx_seq_one_letter_code
_entity_poly.pdbx_strand_id
1 'polypeptide(L)'
;MDDHVEYGKALRLIRRRRKYLFSVILLYIPAMWLIHSVSPALRTMLTAFVIWVVLLMATCLVAAVCKCPRCGNYFHVHGMTMLFLRKCLHCQLHINADRKP
;
A
#
# COMPACT_ATOMS: atom_id res chain seq x y z
N MET A 1 3.34 18.81 -25.27
CA MET A 1 2.01 18.37 -24.82
C MET A 1 1.99 16.85 -24.90
N ASP A 2 2.56 16.16 -23.89
CA ASP A 2 2.52 14.68 -23.74
C ASP A 2 2.83 14.21 -22.29
N ASP A 3 2.68 15.09 -21.28
CA ASP A 3 3.06 14.75 -19.90
C ASP A 3 2.16 13.65 -19.26
N HIS A 4 0.96 13.42 -19.83
CA HIS A 4 -0.02 12.48 -19.30
C HIS A 4 0.34 11.01 -19.54
N VAL A 5 0.96 10.69 -20.68
CA VAL A 5 1.32 9.32 -21.06
C VAL A 5 2.52 8.83 -20.23
N GLU A 6 3.46 9.73 -19.95
CA GLU A 6 4.67 9.46 -19.16
C GLU A 6 4.35 9.05 -17.70
N TYR A 7 3.31 9.63 -17.11
CA TYR A 7 2.94 9.32 -15.71
C TYR A 7 2.29 7.95 -15.51
N GLY A 8 1.74 7.33 -16.56
CA GLY A 8 0.92 6.12 -16.48
C GLY A 8 1.64 4.94 -15.82
N LYS A 9 2.92 4.71 -16.15
CA LYS A 9 3.71 3.61 -15.58
C LYS A 9 3.93 3.79 -14.07
N ALA A 10 4.33 5.00 -13.65
CA ALA A 10 4.57 5.32 -12.25
C ALA A 10 3.28 5.28 -11.41
N LEU A 11 2.19 5.88 -11.91
CA LEU A 11 0.89 5.85 -11.22
C LEU A 11 0.31 4.43 -11.14
N ARG A 12 0.52 3.58 -12.16
CA ARG A 12 0.16 2.16 -12.10
C ARG A 12 0.92 1.42 -11.00
N LEU A 13 2.21 1.70 -10.80
CA LEU A 13 2.99 1.10 -9.73
C LEU A 13 2.47 1.53 -8.35
N ILE A 14 2.19 2.82 -8.15
CA ILE A 14 1.62 3.34 -6.88
C ILE A 14 0.29 2.65 -6.58
N ARG A 15 -0.61 2.54 -7.58
CA ARG A 15 -1.90 1.82 -7.43
C ARG A 15 -1.70 0.37 -7.04
N ARG A 16 -0.77 -0.32 -7.69
CA ARG A 16 -0.49 -1.73 -7.42
C ARG A 16 0.01 -1.92 -5.99
N ARG A 17 0.99 -1.13 -5.54
CA ARG A 17 1.53 -1.20 -4.18
C ARG A 17 0.46 -0.87 -3.13
N ARG A 18 -0.36 0.15 -3.38
CA ARG A 18 -1.51 0.48 -2.52
C ARG A 18 -2.51 -0.67 -2.45
N LYS A 19 -2.86 -1.30 -3.59
CA LYS A 19 -3.73 -2.48 -3.62
C LYS A 19 -3.13 -3.63 -2.80
N TYR A 20 -1.85 -3.95 -2.96
CA TYR A 20 -1.19 -4.99 -2.16
C TYR A 20 -1.26 -4.71 -0.66
N LEU A 21 -1.00 -3.48 -0.22
CA LEU A 21 -1.12 -3.11 1.20
C LEU A 21 -2.54 -3.38 1.72
N PHE A 22 -3.57 -2.88 1.04
CA PHE A 22 -4.95 -3.10 1.47
C PHE A 22 -5.36 -4.58 1.37
N SER A 23 -4.84 -5.32 0.39
CA SER A 23 -5.06 -6.78 0.30
C SER A 23 -4.46 -7.51 1.49
N VAL A 24 -3.23 -7.18 1.93
CA VAL A 24 -2.60 -7.79 3.11
C VAL A 24 -3.38 -7.47 4.39
N ILE A 25 -3.89 -6.24 4.52
CA ILE A 25 -4.74 -5.84 5.65
C ILE A 25 -6.04 -6.65 5.66
N LEU A 26 -6.74 -6.72 4.53
CA LEU A 26 -8.01 -7.44 4.41
C LEU A 26 -7.85 -8.95 4.56
N LEU A 27 -6.74 -9.53 4.08
CA LEU A 27 -6.44 -10.96 4.16
C LEU A 27 -6.28 -11.45 5.61
N TYR A 28 -5.95 -10.57 6.55
CA TYR A 28 -5.83 -10.91 7.96
C TYR A 28 -7.08 -11.61 8.52
N ILE A 29 -8.26 -11.06 8.22
CA ILE A 29 -9.53 -11.52 8.79
C ILE A 29 -9.83 -12.98 8.38
N PRO A 30 -9.89 -13.33 7.08
CA PRO A 30 -10.15 -14.71 6.68
C PRO A 30 -9.00 -15.64 7.08
N ALA A 31 -7.74 -15.18 7.10
CA ALA A 31 -6.61 -16.00 7.54
C ALA A 31 -6.73 -16.37 9.03
N MET A 32 -7.04 -15.41 9.90
CA MET A 32 -7.23 -15.69 11.33
C MET A 32 -8.43 -16.58 11.58
N TRP A 33 -9.54 -16.36 10.88
CA TRP A 33 -10.72 -17.22 11.00
C TRP A 33 -10.40 -18.68 10.62
N LEU A 34 -9.70 -18.89 9.51
CA LEU A 34 -9.28 -20.21 9.07
C LEU A 34 -8.33 -20.87 10.07
N ILE A 35 -7.31 -20.14 10.55
CA ILE A 35 -6.33 -20.68 11.49
C ILE A 35 -7.00 -21.06 12.81
N HIS A 36 -7.91 -20.21 13.31
CA HIS A 36 -8.66 -20.48 14.53
C HIS A 36 -9.55 -21.72 14.40
N SER A 37 -10.14 -21.95 13.22
CA SER A 37 -10.98 -23.13 12.96
C SER A 37 -10.19 -24.45 12.95
N VAL A 38 -8.90 -24.41 12.62
CA VAL A 38 -8.02 -25.59 12.55
C VAL A 38 -7.31 -25.83 13.88
N SER A 39 -6.79 -24.78 14.50
CA SER A 39 -6.08 -24.86 15.79
C SER A 39 -6.34 -23.59 16.61
N PRO A 40 -7.19 -23.66 17.65
CA PRO A 40 -7.44 -22.54 18.55
C PRO A 40 -6.29 -22.30 19.56
N ALA A 41 -5.17 -23.02 19.42
CA ALA A 41 -4.04 -22.89 20.33
C ALA A 41 -3.40 -21.49 20.23
N LEU A 42 -3.17 -20.88 21.40
CA LEU A 42 -2.59 -19.53 21.50
C LEU A 42 -1.26 -19.40 20.76
N ARG A 43 -0.40 -20.43 20.82
CA ARG A 43 0.91 -20.44 20.13
C ARG A 43 0.73 -20.32 18.61
N THR A 44 -0.20 -21.07 18.02
CA THR A 44 -0.47 -21.03 16.57
C THR A 44 -1.00 -19.66 16.14
N MET A 45 -1.95 -19.11 16.90
CA MET A 45 -2.50 -17.77 16.66
C MET A 45 -1.42 -16.69 16.74
N LEU A 46 -0.58 -16.73 17.78
CA LEU A 46 0.50 -15.75 17.99
C LEU A 46 1.55 -15.82 16.87
N THR A 47 1.99 -17.01 16.48
CA THR A 47 2.93 -17.19 15.37
C THR A 47 2.38 -16.61 14.07
N ALA A 48 1.12 -16.91 13.75
CA ALA A 48 0.48 -16.41 12.54
C ALA A 48 0.29 -14.88 12.57
N PHE A 49 -0.06 -14.31 13.73
CA PHE A 49 -0.12 -12.87 13.93
C PHE A 49 1.24 -12.20 13.68
N VAL A 50 2.32 -12.74 14.26
CA VAL A 50 3.68 -12.20 14.06
C VAL A 50 4.09 -12.23 12.59
N ILE A 51 3.85 -13.35 11.89
CA ILE A 51 4.13 -13.48 10.45
C ILE A 51 3.35 -12.40 9.67
N TRP A 52 2.07 -12.23 9.98
CA TRP A 52 1.25 -11.22 9.32
C TRP A 52 1.74 -9.79 9.59
N VAL A 53 2.13 -9.46 10.83
CA VAL A 53 2.69 -8.14 11.18
C VAL A 53 3.95 -7.85 10.38
N VAL A 54 4.86 -8.83 10.23
CA VAL A 54 6.09 -8.67 9.43
C VAL A 54 5.75 -8.39 7.95
N LEU A 55 4.80 -9.15 7.38
CA LEU A 55 4.32 -8.92 6.02
C LEU A 55 3.68 -7.54 5.85
N LEU A 56 2.88 -7.11 6.84
CA LEU A 56 2.26 -5.79 6.84
C LEU A 56 3.32 -4.68 6.89
N MET A 57 4.32 -4.79 7.77
CA MET A 57 5.41 -3.81 7.84
C MET A 57 6.17 -3.72 6.51
N ALA A 58 6.55 -4.85 5.92
CA ALA A 58 7.24 -4.88 4.63
C ALA A 58 6.40 -4.22 3.52
N THR A 59 5.12 -4.54 3.43
CA THR A 59 4.23 -3.95 2.41
C THR A 59 3.97 -2.45 2.64
N CYS A 60 3.86 -2.00 3.89
CA CYS A 60 3.81 -0.58 4.25
C CYS A 60 5.04 0.17 3.76
N LEU A 61 6.25 -0.33 4.03
CA LEU A 61 7.50 0.31 3.59
C LEU A 61 7.58 0.39 2.06
N VAL A 62 7.28 -0.71 1.36
CA VAL A 62 7.27 -0.73 -0.11
C VAL A 62 6.25 0.26 -0.68
N ALA A 63 5.07 0.37 -0.06
CA ALA A 63 4.04 1.33 -0.46
C ALA A 63 4.45 2.78 -0.16
N ALA A 64 5.15 3.05 0.95
CA ALA A 64 5.61 4.38 1.33
C ALA A 64 6.71 4.93 0.39
N VAL A 65 7.64 4.07 -0.04
CA VAL A 65 8.82 4.43 -0.86
C VAL A 65 8.45 4.55 -2.36
N CYS A 66 7.26 5.08 -2.69
CA CYS A 66 6.88 5.38 -4.08
C CYS A 66 7.14 6.86 -4.38
N LYS A 67 7.90 7.17 -5.42
CA LYS A 67 8.09 8.55 -5.88
C LYS A 67 6.90 9.03 -6.72
N CYS A 68 6.51 10.28 -6.52
CA CYS A 68 5.52 10.96 -7.34
C CYS A 68 6.16 11.35 -8.69
N PRO A 69 5.53 11.01 -9.83
CA PRO A 69 6.12 11.31 -11.15
C PRO A 69 6.10 12.80 -11.51
N ARG A 70 5.30 13.62 -10.81
CA ARG A 70 5.24 15.08 -11.03
C ARG A 70 6.27 15.85 -10.22
N CYS A 71 6.42 15.55 -8.93
CA CYS A 71 7.25 16.35 -8.02
C CYS A 71 8.49 15.62 -7.47
N GLY A 72 8.72 14.36 -7.84
CA GLY A 72 9.89 13.57 -7.41
C GLY A 72 9.87 13.09 -5.95
N ASN A 73 9.13 13.75 -5.06
CA ASN A 73 8.99 13.39 -3.64
C ASN A 73 8.21 12.08 -3.43
N TYR A 74 8.32 11.50 -2.22
CA TYR A 74 7.49 10.35 -1.83
C TYR A 74 6.00 10.68 -1.88
N PHE A 75 5.22 9.83 -2.54
CA PHE A 75 3.81 10.07 -2.81
C PHE A 75 2.96 10.04 -1.53
N HIS A 76 3.28 9.14 -0.60
CA HIS A 76 2.52 8.88 0.63
C HIS A 76 3.19 9.39 1.90
N VAL A 77 4.35 10.06 1.80
CA VAL A 77 5.14 10.50 2.96
C VAL A 77 5.37 12.01 2.90
N HIS A 78 5.03 12.71 3.98
CA HIS A 78 5.35 14.13 4.15
C HIS A 78 5.73 14.41 5.61
N GLY A 79 7.00 14.76 5.84
CA GLY A 79 7.55 14.85 7.19
C GLY A 79 7.41 13.52 7.93
N MET A 80 6.82 13.56 9.14
CA MET A 80 6.53 12.36 9.95
C MET A 80 5.19 11.68 9.60
N THR A 81 4.42 12.23 8.65
CA THR A 81 3.11 11.67 8.27
C THR A 81 3.24 10.67 7.12
N MET A 82 2.67 9.47 7.31
CA MET A 82 2.55 8.46 6.27
C MET A 82 1.08 8.13 6.04
N LEU A 83 0.50 8.67 4.96
CA LEU A 83 -0.92 8.51 4.64
C LEU A 83 -1.11 7.93 3.24
N PHE A 84 -1.80 6.80 3.16
CA PHE A 84 -2.08 6.09 1.90
C PHE A 84 -3.28 6.66 1.12
N LEU A 85 -3.31 8.00 0.97
CA LEU A 85 -4.35 8.74 0.26
C LEU A 85 -4.32 8.52 -1.27
N ARG A 86 -5.37 8.94 -1.96
CA ARG A 86 -5.47 8.89 -3.43
C ARG A 86 -4.79 10.09 -4.13
N LYS A 87 -4.18 10.99 -3.36
CA LYS A 87 -3.46 12.17 -3.85
C LYS A 87 -2.06 12.21 -3.23
N CYS A 88 -1.09 12.73 -3.99
CA CYS A 88 0.25 12.98 -3.47
C CYS A 88 0.20 14.00 -2.34
N LEU A 89 0.88 13.75 -1.22
CA LEU A 89 0.89 14.66 -0.07
C LEU A 89 1.58 16.00 -0.34
N HIS A 90 2.43 16.09 -1.38
CA HIS A 90 3.16 17.32 -1.72
C HIS A 90 2.46 18.15 -2.79
N CYS A 91 2.21 17.56 -3.97
CA CYS A 91 1.66 18.28 -5.13
C CYS A 91 0.19 17.97 -5.43
N GLN A 92 -0.48 17.19 -4.58
CA GLN A 92 -1.90 16.80 -4.73
C GLN A 92 -2.24 16.06 -6.04
N LEU A 93 -1.24 15.56 -6.77
CA LEU A 93 -1.44 14.73 -7.96
C LEU A 93 -2.32 13.53 -7.62
N HIS A 94 -3.44 13.39 -8.31
CA HIS A 94 -4.35 12.28 -8.11
C HIS A 94 -3.77 10.99 -8.71
N ILE A 95 -3.96 9.87 -8.02
CA ILE A 95 -3.44 8.55 -8.40
C ILE A 95 -3.98 8.01 -9.74
N ASN A 96 -5.08 8.60 -10.23
CA ASN A 96 -5.69 8.30 -11.53
C ASN A 96 -5.56 9.47 -12.53
N ALA A 97 -4.58 10.36 -12.35
CA ALA A 97 -4.37 11.48 -13.26
C ALA A 97 -3.98 11.03 -14.69
N ASP A 98 -3.46 9.81 -14.84
CA ASP A 98 -3.20 9.15 -16.14
C ASP A 98 -4.46 8.55 -16.80
N ARG A 99 -5.59 8.49 -16.09
CA ARG A 99 -6.84 7.88 -16.57
C ARG A 99 -7.96 8.89 -16.79
N LYS A 100 -7.74 10.16 -16.46
CA LYS A 100 -8.71 11.22 -16.71
C LYS A 100 -8.48 11.75 -18.13
N PRO A 101 -9.55 11.91 -18.94
CA PRO A 101 -9.47 12.65 -20.19
C PRO A 101 -9.12 14.12 -19.93
#